data_AF-A0A2L2YFM8-F1
#
_entry.id   AF-A0A2L2YFM8-F1
#
_cell.length_a   1.000
_cell.length_b   1.000
_cell.length_c   1.000
_cell.angle_alpha   90.00
_cell.angle_beta   90.00
_cell.angle_gamma   90.00
#
_symmetry.space_group_name_H-M   'P 1'
#
loop_
_entity.id
_entity.type
_entity.pdbx_description
1 polymer ?
#
loop_
_entity_poly.entity_id
_entity_poly.type
_entity_poly.pdbx_seq_one_letter_code
_entity_poly.pdbx_strand_id
1 'polypeptide(L)'
;RHLAMTFFAPNYARRAFPCFDEPSFKATFSIGVFHDSTHFAISNMPVALEMGLENNRKLTKFEKTPLMSTYLLCIIVCDFQYKETLTDNGIKIRAYASQDTVDKIEAALNWTSKILTYFENYLNVAYPLKKLDIISLPEFDANGMENWGLITFKEQSLLVDNTSSMTHKLKVAILVAHEIAHMWFGNLVTMDWWNETWLNEGFATHFAWKGAKHVLPEYFMVDDSGILDACNVMKQDESIHTRPVIRTVTEVMYSDVYSIIVYKKGASLLRMLEKYITEENFIKGISKYLTKHAYGNAETEYLWLEINEFTIEQVRSE
;
A
#
# COMPACT_ATOMS: atom_id res chain seq x y z
N ARG A 1 -17.60 -17.78 -13.91
CA ARG A 1 -16.12 -17.72 -13.86
C ARG A 1 -15.71 -17.81 -12.40
N HIS A 2 -14.62 -18.51 -12.09
CA HIS A 2 -14.16 -18.68 -10.72
C HIS A 2 -12.84 -17.92 -10.54
N LEU A 3 -12.67 -17.32 -9.37
CA LEU A 3 -11.46 -16.61 -8.96
C LEU A 3 -11.13 -17.10 -7.55
N ALA A 4 -9.85 -17.37 -7.30
CA ALA A 4 -9.33 -17.57 -5.96
C ALA A 4 -8.35 -16.44 -5.65
N MET A 5 -8.44 -15.86 -4.45
CA MET A 5 -7.56 -14.79 -4.00
C MET A 5 -7.28 -14.94 -2.50
N THR A 6 -6.21 -14.30 -2.03
CA THR A 6 -5.83 -14.26 -0.61
C THR A 6 -5.89 -12.85 -0.06
N PHE A 7 -6.53 -12.67 1.09
CA PHE A 7 -6.49 -11.43 1.87
C PHE A 7 -6.04 -11.77 3.30
N PHE A 8 -4.86 -11.30 3.70
CA PHE A 8 -4.21 -11.75 4.94
C PHE A 8 -4.13 -10.72 6.05
N ALA A 9 -4.32 -9.43 5.77
CA ALA A 9 -4.27 -8.42 6.81
C ALA A 9 -5.49 -8.49 7.75
N PRO A 10 -5.30 -8.33 9.08
CA PRO A 10 -4.01 -8.21 9.76
C PRO A 10 -3.35 -9.58 10.03
N ASN A 11 -4.12 -10.63 10.29
CA ASN A 11 -3.63 -11.89 10.86
C ASN A 11 -4.34 -13.14 10.28
N TYR A 12 -4.68 -13.10 9.00
CA TYR A 12 -5.36 -14.19 8.30
C TYR A 12 -4.44 -15.08 7.47
N ALA A 13 -3.13 -14.78 7.36
CA ALA A 13 -2.20 -15.67 6.65
C ALA A 13 -2.18 -17.07 7.26
N ARG A 14 -2.29 -17.15 8.60
CA ARG A 14 -2.43 -18.40 9.37
C ARG A 14 -3.59 -19.30 8.96
N ARG A 15 -4.61 -18.76 8.27
CA ARG A 15 -5.75 -19.54 7.75
C ARG A 15 -5.45 -20.21 6.42
N ALA A 16 -4.46 -19.71 5.68
CA ALA A 16 -4.06 -20.27 4.39
C ALA A 16 -2.88 -21.26 4.55
N PHE A 17 -1.93 -20.97 5.44
CA PHE A 17 -0.78 -21.85 5.70
C PHE A 17 -0.23 -21.65 7.12
N PRO A 18 0.40 -22.67 7.75
CA PRO A 18 1.06 -22.50 9.04
C PRO A 18 2.23 -21.52 8.95
N CYS A 19 2.23 -20.48 9.79
CA CYS A 19 3.27 -19.46 9.82
C CYS A 19 3.33 -18.71 11.17
N PHE A 20 4.42 -17.98 11.38
CA PHE A 20 4.54 -16.99 12.45
C PHE A 20 3.86 -15.70 11.98
N ASP A 21 2.55 -15.61 12.22
CA ASP A 21 1.68 -14.61 11.60
C ASP A 21 1.63 -13.29 12.40
N GLU A 22 2.80 -12.66 12.55
CA GLU A 22 2.99 -11.35 13.16
C GLU A 22 3.90 -10.49 12.25
N PRO A 23 3.72 -9.16 12.22
CA PRO A 23 4.41 -8.30 11.25
C PRO A 23 5.93 -8.26 11.41
N SER A 24 6.47 -8.48 12.62
CA SER A 24 7.90 -8.52 12.92
C SER A 24 8.61 -9.80 12.48
N PHE A 25 7.89 -10.90 12.29
CA PHE A 25 8.47 -12.15 11.76
C PHE A 25 8.60 -12.12 10.23
N LYS A 26 9.37 -11.16 9.71
CA LYS A 26 9.64 -11.07 8.28
C LYS A 26 10.41 -12.30 7.77
N ALA A 27 10.00 -12.79 6.62
CA ALA A 27 10.65 -13.90 5.94
C ALA A 27 10.66 -13.68 4.43
N THR A 28 11.45 -14.48 3.72
CA THR A 28 11.40 -14.56 2.25
C THR A 28 10.48 -15.69 1.83
N PHE A 29 9.71 -15.51 0.77
CA PHE A 29 8.76 -16.49 0.25
C PHE A 29 9.15 -16.96 -1.15
N SER A 30 9.00 -18.26 -1.41
CA SER A 30 9.12 -18.85 -2.74
C SER A 30 7.87 -19.67 -2.98
N ILE A 31 7.06 -19.26 -3.96
CA ILE A 31 5.68 -19.72 -4.10
C ILE A 31 5.56 -20.51 -5.42
N GLY A 32 4.87 -21.64 -5.34
CA GLY A 32 4.43 -22.41 -6.49
C GLY A 32 2.93 -22.68 -6.39
N VAL A 33 2.19 -22.43 -7.46
CA VAL A 33 0.74 -22.59 -7.50
C VAL A 33 0.38 -23.59 -8.59
N PHE A 34 -0.32 -24.66 -8.20
CA PHE A 34 -0.98 -25.57 -9.13
C PHE A 34 -2.37 -25.04 -9.44
N HIS A 35 -2.70 -24.88 -10.72
CA HIS A 35 -4.00 -24.39 -11.15
C HIS A 35 -4.41 -24.99 -12.50
N ASP A 36 -5.67 -24.83 -12.88
CA ASP A 36 -6.14 -25.20 -14.21
C ASP A 36 -5.49 -24.33 -15.29
N SER A 37 -5.21 -24.92 -16.45
CA SER A 37 -4.49 -24.28 -17.56
C SER A 37 -5.30 -23.18 -18.25
N THR A 38 -6.61 -23.10 -17.98
CA THR A 38 -7.50 -22.03 -18.46
C THR A 38 -7.39 -20.74 -17.65
N HIS A 39 -6.72 -20.79 -16.49
CA HIS A 39 -6.46 -19.65 -15.62
C HIS A 39 -4.96 -19.37 -15.56
N PHE A 40 -4.60 -18.17 -15.12
CA PHE A 40 -3.22 -17.83 -14.75
C PHE A 40 -3.13 -17.56 -13.24
N ALA A 41 -1.92 -17.66 -12.71
CA ALA A 41 -1.62 -17.28 -11.33
C ALA A 41 -0.73 -16.04 -11.31
N ILE A 42 -1.05 -15.07 -10.45
CA ILE A 42 -0.20 -13.93 -10.11
C ILE A 42 0.07 -13.91 -8.61
N SER A 43 1.22 -13.37 -8.25
CA SER A 43 1.66 -13.23 -6.86
C SER A 43 2.60 -12.02 -6.73
N ASN A 44 3.21 -11.81 -5.57
CA ASN A 44 4.07 -10.68 -5.23
C ASN A 44 5.23 -10.47 -6.23
N MET A 45 5.84 -11.55 -6.70
CA MET A 45 7.04 -11.51 -7.56
C MET A 45 6.74 -11.92 -9.01
N PRO A 46 7.60 -11.59 -9.98
CA PRO A 46 7.49 -12.10 -11.34
C PRO A 46 7.48 -13.63 -11.40
N VAL A 47 6.84 -14.17 -12.44
CA VAL A 47 6.87 -15.60 -12.74
C VAL A 47 8.29 -16.00 -13.13
N ALA A 48 8.86 -16.96 -12.42
CA ALA A 48 10.18 -17.53 -12.69
C ALA A 48 10.10 -18.73 -13.63
N LEU A 49 9.04 -19.55 -13.51
CA LEU A 49 8.86 -20.76 -14.30
C LEU A 49 7.38 -21.11 -14.42
N GLU A 50 6.98 -21.53 -15.62
CA GLU A 50 5.69 -22.13 -15.88
C GLU A 50 5.86 -23.50 -16.50
N MET A 51 5.15 -24.50 -15.98
CA MET A 51 5.20 -25.87 -16.47
C MET A 51 3.79 -26.40 -16.69
N GLY A 52 3.49 -26.83 -17.91
CA GLY A 52 2.30 -27.64 -18.18
C GLY A 52 2.42 -29.02 -17.53
N LEU A 53 1.31 -29.51 -16.99
CA LEU A 53 1.18 -30.80 -16.34
C LEU A 53 0.07 -31.60 -17.01
N GLU A 54 -0.03 -32.89 -16.69
CA GLU A 54 -1.14 -33.72 -17.14
C GLU A 54 -2.49 -33.21 -16.64
N ASN A 55 -3.58 -33.65 -17.29
CA ASN A 55 -4.96 -33.33 -16.93
C ASN A 55 -5.29 -31.82 -16.93
N ASN A 56 -4.79 -31.08 -17.93
CA ASN A 56 -5.02 -29.64 -18.09
C ASN A 56 -4.61 -28.79 -16.89
N ARG A 57 -3.59 -29.22 -16.13
CA ARG A 57 -3.04 -28.43 -15.01
C ARG A 57 -1.75 -27.73 -15.40
N LYS A 58 -1.44 -26.66 -14.67
CA LYS A 58 -0.21 -25.88 -14.78
C LYS A 58 0.37 -25.64 -13.41
N LEU A 59 1.70 -25.66 -13.31
CA LEU A 59 2.45 -25.15 -12.16
C LEU A 59 3.11 -23.83 -12.54
N THR A 60 2.77 -22.78 -11.80
CA THR A 60 3.40 -21.46 -11.92
C THR A 60 4.24 -21.20 -10.67
N LYS A 61 5.55 -21.02 -10.85
CA LYS A 61 6.50 -20.68 -9.78
C LYS A 61 6.94 -19.22 -9.93
N PHE A 62 7.03 -18.52 -8.81
CA PHE A 62 7.44 -17.12 -8.77
C PHE A 62 8.88 -16.97 -8.27
N GLU A 63 9.54 -15.86 -8.62
CA GLU A 63 10.83 -15.50 -8.03
C GLU A 63 10.70 -15.34 -6.50
N LYS A 64 11.82 -15.49 -5.79
CA LYS A 64 11.87 -15.36 -4.33
C LYS A 64 11.64 -13.90 -3.93
N THR A 65 10.77 -13.65 -2.94
CA THR A 65 10.52 -12.28 -2.41
C THR A 65 11.74 -11.77 -1.62
N PRO A 66 11.89 -10.43 -1.46
CA PRO A 66 12.67 -9.90 -0.34
C PRO A 66 12.06 -10.29 1.01
N LEU A 67 12.73 -9.93 2.12
CA LEU A 67 12.16 -10.05 3.46
C LEU A 67 10.90 -9.19 3.57
N MET A 68 9.77 -9.82 3.89
CA MET A 68 8.47 -9.18 4.03
C MET A 68 7.61 -9.88 5.09
N SER A 69 6.61 -9.18 5.60
CA SER A 69 5.67 -9.71 6.59
C SER A 69 4.62 -10.64 5.95
N THR A 70 4.08 -11.59 6.72
CA THR A 70 3.11 -12.60 6.23
C THR A 70 1.84 -11.98 5.65
N TYR A 71 1.35 -10.90 6.24
CA TYR A 71 0.10 -10.25 5.84
C TYR A 71 0.14 -9.65 4.42
N LEU A 72 1.34 -9.44 3.87
CA LEU A 72 1.57 -8.87 2.54
C LEU A 72 1.65 -9.95 1.44
N LEU A 73 1.73 -11.22 1.80
CA LEU A 73 1.76 -12.31 0.83
C LEU A 73 0.43 -12.34 0.05
N CYS A 74 0.48 -12.49 -1.27
CA CYS A 74 -0.71 -12.53 -2.10
C CYS A 74 -0.60 -13.56 -3.21
N ILE A 75 -1.65 -14.34 -3.41
CA ILE A 75 -1.79 -15.29 -4.52
C ILE A 75 -3.18 -15.12 -5.10
N ILE A 76 -3.25 -14.93 -6.41
CA ILE A 76 -4.52 -14.84 -7.14
C ILE A 76 -4.47 -15.78 -8.34
N VAL A 77 -5.54 -16.55 -8.52
CA VAL A 77 -5.76 -17.41 -9.69
C VAL A 77 -7.06 -16.99 -10.35
N CYS A 78 -6.98 -16.52 -11.60
CA CYS A 78 -8.15 -16.03 -12.36
C CYS A 78 -7.95 -16.11 -13.87
N ASP A 79 -8.98 -15.70 -14.62
CA ASP A 79 -9.03 -15.65 -16.09
C ASP A 79 -9.21 -14.20 -16.61
N PHE A 80 -8.75 -13.23 -15.82
CA PHE A 80 -8.85 -11.81 -16.12
C PHE A 80 -8.03 -11.40 -17.34
N GLN A 81 -8.31 -10.20 -17.85
CA GLN A 81 -7.49 -9.54 -18.85
C GLN A 81 -6.64 -8.46 -18.18
N TYR A 82 -5.58 -8.02 -18.86
CA TYR A 82 -4.74 -6.96 -18.32
C TYR A 82 -4.24 -5.99 -19.39
N LYS A 83 -3.88 -4.80 -18.93
CA LYS A 83 -3.11 -3.80 -19.68
C LYS A 83 -1.79 -3.57 -18.97
N GLU A 84 -0.73 -3.22 -19.70
CA GLU A 84 0.59 -3.01 -19.13
C GLU A 84 1.27 -1.74 -19.63
N THR A 85 2.16 -1.20 -18.80
CA THR A 85 3.03 -0.07 -19.11
C THR A 85 4.37 -0.22 -18.37
N LEU A 86 5.29 0.71 -18.61
CA LEU A 86 6.55 0.83 -17.88
C LEU A 86 6.57 2.16 -17.11
N THR A 87 7.26 2.19 -15.98
CA THR A 87 7.70 3.45 -15.37
C THR A 87 8.90 4.02 -16.12
N ASP A 88 9.23 5.29 -15.86
CA ASP A 88 10.41 5.95 -16.41
C ASP A 88 11.71 5.22 -16.01
N ASN A 89 11.70 4.56 -14.85
CA ASN A 89 12.80 3.75 -14.33
C ASN A 89 12.76 2.27 -14.80
N GLY A 90 11.82 1.90 -15.67
CA GLY A 90 11.74 0.57 -16.28
C GLY A 90 11.02 -0.51 -15.44
N ILE A 91 10.30 -0.13 -14.38
CA ILE A 91 9.49 -1.06 -13.60
C ILE A 91 8.23 -1.42 -14.40
N LYS A 92 7.92 -2.72 -14.51
CA LYS A 92 6.73 -3.18 -15.21
C LYS A 92 5.48 -3.00 -14.37
N ILE A 93 4.50 -2.28 -14.90
CA ILE A 93 3.20 -2.10 -14.27
C ILE A 93 2.15 -2.85 -15.07
N ARG A 94 1.29 -3.63 -14.41
CA ARG A 94 0.13 -4.24 -15.04
C ARG A 94 -1.12 -3.97 -14.24
N ALA A 95 -2.22 -3.71 -14.93
CA ALA A 95 -3.54 -3.58 -14.33
C ALA A 95 -4.44 -4.70 -14.84
N TYR A 96 -5.06 -5.44 -13.92
CA TYR A 96 -5.92 -6.59 -14.20
C TYR A 96 -7.37 -6.28 -13.87
N ALA A 97 -8.30 -6.73 -14.72
CA ALA A 97 -9.73 -6.67 -14.46
C ALA A 97 -10.47 -7.78 -15.23
N SER A 98 -11.74 -7.98 -14.88
CA SER A 98 -12.60 -8.89 -15.62
C SER A 98 -12.72 -8.45 -17.09
N GLN A 99 -13.08 -9.39 -17.97
CA GLN A 99 -13.27 -9.13 -19.40
C GLN A 99 -14.21 -7.94 -19.67
N ASP A 100 -15.24 -7.75 -18.83
CA ASP A 100 -16.26 -6.73 -19.02
C ASP A 100 -15.80 -5.34 -18.54
N THR A 101 -14.74 -5.27 -17.75
CA THR A 101 -14.26 -4.04 -17.11
C THR A 101 -12.81 -3.66 -17.41
N VAL A 102 -12.10 -4.45 -18.22
CA VAL A 102 -10.70 -4.20 -18.64
C VAL A 102 -10.49 -2.89 -19.39
N ASP A 103 -11.52 -2.35 -20.04
CA ASP A 103 -11.39 -1.05 -20.71
C ASP A 103 -11.35 0.12 -19.71
N LYS A 104 -11.77 -0.09 -18.46
CA LYS A 104 -11.88 0.94 -17.41
C LYS A 104 -10.68 1.02 -16.46
N ILE A 105 -9.62 0.24 -16.68
CA ILE A 105 -8.40 0.26 -15.85
C ILE A 105 -7.29 1.17 -16.39
N GLU A 106 -7.49 1.79 -17.55
CA GLU A 106 -6.46 2.60 -18.24
C GLU A 106 -5.97 3.78 -17.38
N ALA A 107 -6.89 4.50 -16.74
CA ALA A 107 -6.51 5.65 -15.90
C ALA A 107 -5.69 5.19 -14.69
N ALA A 108 -6.13 4.14 -13.99
CA ALA A 108 -5.44 3.59 -12.84
C ALA A 108 -4.04 3.04 -13.20
N LEU A 109 -3.90 2.38 -14.35
CA LEU A 109 -2.61 1.93 -14.88
C LEU A 109 -1.63 3.10 -15.05
N ASN A 110 -2.08 4.15 -15.72
CA ASN A 110 -1.27 5.34 -16.00
C ASN A 110 -0.93 6.12 -14.72
N TRP A 111 -1.87 6.25 -13.80
CA TRP A 111 -1.62 6.87 -12.50
C TRP A 111 -0.63 6.06 -11.67
N THR A 112 -0.75 4.74 -11.65
CA THR A 112 0.17 3.86 -10.92
C THR A 112 1.61 4.06 -11.36
N SER A 113 1.85 4.07 -12.68
CA SER A 113 3.19 4.31 -13.23
C SER A 113 3.77 5.66 -12.80
N LYS A 114 2.98 6.75 -12.94
CA LYS A 114 3.42 8.10 -12.58
C LYS A 114 3.64 8.29 -11.09
N ILE A 115 2.74 7.77 -10.25
CA ILE A 115 2.84 7.88 -8.80
C ILE A 115 4.05 7.09 -8.28
N LEU A 116 4.31 5.89 -8.81
CA LEU A 116 5.46 5.10 -8.41
C LEU A 116 6.77 5.86 -8.70
N THR A 117 6.94 6.37 -9.91
CA THR A 117 8.10 7.20 -10.29
C THR A 117 8.20 8.46 -9.41
N TYR A 118 7.07 9.12 -9.15
CA TYR A 118 7.03 10.30 -8.29
C TYR A 118 7.52 10.00 -6.87
N PHE A 119 7.04 8.93 -6.24
CA PHE A 119 7.48 8.57 -4.89
C PHE A 119 8.92 8.07 -4.84
N GLU A 120 9.41 7.33 -5.84
CA GLU A 120 10.85 6.97 -5.92
C GLU A 120 11.74 8.22 -5.86
N ASN A 121 11.40 9.23 -6.67
CA ASN A 121 12.16 10.48 -6.74
C ASN A 121 11.97 11.35 -5.49
N TYR A 122 10.74 11.43 -4.98
CA TYR A 122 10.39 12.31 -3.86
C TYR A 122 10.94 11.79 -2.53
N LEU A 123 10.90 10.48 -2.30
CA LEU A 123 11.46 9.85 -1.11
C LEU A 123 12.97 9.59 -1.24
N ASN A 124 13.51 9.67 -2.46
CA ASN A 124 14.89 9.30 -2.78
C ASN A 124 15.24 7.87 -2.33
N VAL A 125 14.30 6.95 -2.49
CA VAL A 125 14.43 5.52 -2.16
C VAL A 125 13.78 4.73 -3.28
N ALA A 126 14.54 3.89 -3.99
CA ALA A 126 14.04 3.12 -5.12
C ALA A 126 13.01 2.06 -4.70
N TYR A 127 12.05 1.77 -5.58
CA TYR A 127 11.15 0.64 -5.42
C TYR A 127 11.91 -0.67 -5.68
N PRO A 128 11.93 -1.63 -4.74
CA PRO A 128 12.88 -2.75 -4.83
C PRO A 128 12.45 -3.91 -5.73
N LEU A 129 11.19 -3.97 -6.18
CA LEU A 129 10.71 -5.09 -7.00
C LEU A 129 10.72 -4.74 -8.50
N LYS A 130 10.85 -5.75 -9.36
CA LYS A 130 10.89 -5.59 -10.82
C LYS A 130 9.54 -5.25 -11.45
N LYS A 131 8.45 -5.40 -10.70
CA LYS A 131 7.08 -5.18 -11.17
C LYS A 131 6.17 -4.68 -10.05
N LEU A 132 5.08 -4.05 -10.44
CA LEU A 132 3.95 -3.74 -9.58
C LEU A 132 2.65 -3.99 -10.35
N ASP A 133 1.89 -4.99 -9.91
CA ASP A 133 0.60 -5.30 -10.48
C ASP A 133 -0.51 -4.66 -9.63
N ILE A 134 -1.58 -4.19 -10.26
CA ILE A 134 -2.82 -3.76 -9.61
C ILE A 134 -3.98 -4.60 -10.16
N ILE A 135 -4.95 -4.98 -9.33
CA ILE A 135 -6.07 -5.82 -9.78
C ILE A 135 -7.41 -5.38 -9.19
N SER A 136 -8.42 -5.28 -10.05
CA SER A 136 -9.82 -5.00 -9.70
C SER A 136 -10.56 -6.29 -9.37
N LEU A 137 -11.02 -6.45 -8.12
CA LEU A 137 -11.73 -7.65 -7.63
C LEU A 137 -13.23 -7.37 -7.46
N PRO A 138 -14.12 -8.23 -8.00
CA PRO A 138 -15.58 -8.05 -7.88
C PRO A 138 -16.09 -8.08 -6.44
N GLU A 139 -15.57 -9.00 -5.62
CA GLU A 139 -15.88 -9.15 -4.21
C GLU A 139 -14.61 -8.95 -3.38
N PHE A 140 -14.58 -7.88 -2.60
CA PHE A 140 -13.47 -7.54 -1.71
C PHE A 140 -13.98 -6.76 -0.50
N ASP A 141 -13.56 -7.19 0.69
CA ASP A 141 -14.03 -6.65 1.97
C ASP A 141 -13.41 -5.28 2.28
N ALA A 142 -12.16 -5.06 1.84
CA ALA A 142 -11.49 -3.77 1.90
C ALA A 142 -11.70 -2.96 0.60
N ASN A 143 -11.22 -1.72 0.57
CA ASN A 143 -11.20 -0.92 -0.67
C ASN A 143 -9.93 -1.16 -1.49
N GLY A 144 -8.81 -1.34 -0.79
CA GLY A 144 -7.46 -1.58 -1.31
C GLY A 144 -6.69 -2.45 -0.31
N MET A 145 -5.62 -3.09 -0.77
CA MET A 145 -4.65 -3.78 0.07
C MET A 145 -3.29 -3.81 -0.65
N GLU A 146 -2.27 -3.41 0.08
CA GLU A 146 -0.94 -3.06 -0.41
C GLU A 146 -0.01 -4.26 -0.65
N ASN A 147 -0.54 -5.46 -0.93
CA ASN A 147 0.29 -6.65 -1.02
C ASN A 147 1.48 -6.41 -1.95
N TRP A 148 2.70 -6.65 -1.46
CA TRP A 148 3.90 -6.10 -2.08
C TRP A 148 4.09 -6.60 -3.52
N GLY A 149 4.00 -5.70 -4.50
CA GLY A 149 4.08 -6.02 -5.92
C GLY A 149 2.77 -6.52 -6.56
N LEU A 150 1.68 -6.71 -5.81
CA LEU A 150 0.36 -7.10 -6.31
C LEU A 150 -0.76 -6.43 -5.49
N ILE A 151 -1.03 -5.16 -5.73
CA ILE A 151 -2.04 -4.41 -4.99
C ILE A 151 -3.43 -4.85 -5.44
N THR A 152 -4.30 -5.19 -4.49
CA THR A 152 -5.69 -5.58 -4.78
C THR A 152 -6.65 -4.45 -4.46
N PHE A 153 -7.63 -4.21 -5.33
CA PHE A 153 -8.66 -3.20 -5.13
C PHE A 153 -10.04 -3.82 -5.26
N LYS A 154 -10.99 -3.27 -4.53
CA LYS A 154 -12.41 -3.48 -4.82
C LYS A 154 -12.75 -2.85 -6.16
N GLU A 155 -13.61 -3.49 -6.94
CA GLU A 155 -13.88 -3.06 -8.32
C GLU A 155 -14.25 -1.58 -8.46
N GLN A 156 -15.18 -1.11 -7.63
CA GLN A 156 -15.62 0.30 -7.64
C GLN A 156 -14.53 1.29 -7.19
N SER A 157 -13.42 0.80 -6.64
CA SER A 157 -12.32 1.62 -6.12
C SER A 157 -11.13 1.71 -7.08
N LEU A 158 -11.18 1.03 -8.24
CA LEU A 158 -10.12 1.08 -9.26
C LEU A 158 -10.59 1.55 -10.63
N LEU A 159 -11.83 1.20 -11.01
CA LEU A 159 -12.31 1.44 -12.36
C LEU A 159 -12.68 2.92 -12.60
N VAL A 160 -12.20 3.47 -13.72
CA VAL A 160 -12.47 4.84 -14.17
C VAL A 160 -12.74 4.83 -15.67
N ASP A 161 -13.82 5.50 -16.07
CA ASP A 161 -14.18 5.71 -17.47
C ASP A 161 -14.56 7.18 -17.75
N ASN A 162 -14.91 7.47 -19.01
CA ASN A 162 -15.27 8.82 -19.45
C ASN A 162 -16.55 9.36 -18.78
N THR A 163 -17.40 8.48 -18.24
CA THR A 163 -18.64 8.86 -17.55
C THR A 163 -18.45 9.06 -16.05
N SER A 164 -17.29 8.67 -15.52
CA SER A 164 -16.96 8.76 -14.11
C SER A 164 -16.92 10.23 -13.65
N SER A 165 -17.57 10.51 -12.52
CA SER A 165 -17.59 11.85 -11.94
C SER A 165 -16.19 12.30 -11.51
N MET A 166 -15.98 13.61 -11.44
CA MET A 166 -14.77 14.22 -10.88
C MET A 166 -14.44 13.67 -9.48
N THR A 167 -15.44 13.60 -8.60
CA THR A 167 -15.28 13.07 -7.24
C THR A 167 -14.84 11.61 -7.24
N HIS A 168 -15.35 10.80 -8.18
CA HIS A 168 -14.96 9.40 -8.33
C HIS A 168 -13.49 9.28 -8.77
N LYS A 169 -13.09 10.01 -9.81
CA LYS A 169 -11.71 10.03 -10.31
C LYS A 169 -10.73 10.40 -9.22
N LEU A 170 -11.03 11.44 -8.44
CA LEU A 170 -10.20 11.87 -7.32
C LEU A 170 -10.09 10.80 -6.23
N LYS A 171 -11.21 10.15 -5.84
CA LYS A 171 -11.19 9.07 -4.85
C LYS A 171 -10.33 7.88 -5.30
N VAL A 172 -10.45 7.47 -6.56
CA VAL A 172 -9.62 6.39 -7.11
C VAL A 172 -8.15 6.79 -7.13
N ALA A 173 -7.82 8.01 -7.58
CA ALA A 173 -6.43 8.49 -7.59
C ALA A 173 -5.81 8.56 -6.18
N ILE A 174 -6.57 9.02 -5.18
CA ILE A 174 -6.14 9.04 -3.76
C ILE A 174 -5.90 7.62 -3.28
N LEU A 175 -6.81 6.67 -3.54
CA LEU A 175 -6.63 5.30 -3.07
C LEU A 175 -5.46 4.62 -3.78
N VAL A 176 -5.31 4.78 -5.10
CA VAL A 176 -4.13 4.27 -5.83
C VAL A 176 -2.85 4.85 -5.24
N ALA A 177 -2.81 6.15 -4.93
CA ALA A 177 -1.65 6.76 -4.28
C ALA A 177 -1.40 6.24 -2.87
N HIS A 178 -2.44 5.97 -2.09
CA HIS A 178 -2.36 5.36 -0.75
C HIS A 178 -1.69 3.99 -0.81
N GLU A 179 -2.19 3.10 -1.66
CA GLU A 179 -1.64 1.76 -1.80
C GLU A 179 -0.19 1.75 -2.34
N ILE A 180 0.17 2.70 -3.21
CA ILE A 180 1.55 2.81 -3.71
C ILE A 180 2.48 3.37 -2.63
N ALA A 181 2.02 4.31 -1.80
CA ALA A 181 2.82 4.82 -0.68
C ALA A 181 3.21 3.70 0.30
N HIS A 182 2.34 2.71 0.49
CA HIS A 182 2.65 1.53 1.30
C HIS A 182 3.82 0.69 0.80
N MET A 183 4.22 0.80 -0.49
CA MET A 183 5.43 0.13 -0.98
C MET A 183 6.69 0.54 -0.19
N TRP A 184 6.68 1.74 0.41
CA TRP A 184 7.69 2.21 1.36
C TRP A 184 7.20 2.10 2.81
N PHE A 185 6.00 2.61 3.10
CA PHE A 185 5.43 2.70 4.45
C PHE A 185 4.49 1.54 4.76
N GLY A 186 5.06 0.42 5.21
CA GLY A 186 4.35 -0.80 5.54
C GLY A 186 4.99 -2.03 4.90
N ASN A 187 5.47 -1.90 3.67
CA ASN A 187 6.14 -3.00 2.97
C ASN A 187 7.65 -2.99 3.23
N LEU A 188 8.33 -1.93 2.77
CA LEU A 188 9.78 -1.78 2.96
C LEU A 188 10.13 -1.64 4.44
N VAL A 189 9.49 -0.71 5.14
CA VAL A 189 9.58 -0.58 6.60
C VAL A 189 8.20 -0.84 7.18
N THR A 190 8.10 -1.84 8.05
CA THR A 190 6.82 -2.26 8.65
C THR A 190 6.82 -1.88 10.12
N MET A 191 5.68 -1.53 10.71
CA MET A 191 5.58 -1.43 12.16
C MET A 191 6.01 -2.74 12.85
N ASP A 192 6.61 -2.64 14.04
CA ASP A 192 7.02 -3.84 14.80
C ASP A 192 5.82 -4.65 15.30
N TRP A 193 4.81 -3.95 15.81
CA TRP A 193 3.55 -4.54 16.23
C TRP A 193 2.35 -3.64 15.88
N TRP A 194 1.15 -4.20 15.91
CA TRP A 194 -0.08 -3.53 15.45
C TRP A 194 -0.48 -2.28 16.25
N ASN A 195 0.11 -2.04 17.43
CA ASN A 195 -0.02 -0.78 18.16
C ASN A 195 0.54 0.42 17.40
N GLU A 196 1.45 0.17 16.46
CA GLU A 196 2.19 1.18 15.69
C GLU A 196 1.70 1.30 14.24
N THR A 197 0.51 0.78 13.92
CA THR A 197 -0.05 0.75 12.56
C THR A 197 -0.13 2.12 11.89
N TRP A 198 -0.12 3.21 12.65
CA TRP A 198 -0.08 4.57 12.09
C TRP A 198 1.22 4.87 11.30
N LEU A 199 2.32 4.17 11.59
CA LEU A 199 3.56 4.25 10.79
C LEU A 199 3.36 3.76 9.36
N ASN A 200 2.39 2.87 9.13
CA ASN A 200 1.98 2.45 7.81
C ASN A 200 0.88 3.38 7.28
N GLU A 201 -0.25 3.41 7.98
CA GLU A 201 -1.50 3.97 7.47
C GLU A 201 -1.57 5.51 7.53
N GLY A 202 -0.98 6.10 8.57
CA GLY A 202 -0.87 7.55 8.68
C GLY A 202 0.03 8.13 7.59
N PHE A 203 1.15 7.44 7.31
CA PHE A 203 2.05 7.79 6.21
C PHE A 203 1.38 7.61 4.86
N ALA A 204 0.80 6.45 4.57
CA ALA A 204 0.12 6.21 3.30
C ALA A 204 -1.00 7.25 3.06
N THR A 205 -1.80 7.55 4.09
CA THR A 205 -2.85 8.59 4.02
C THR A 205 -2.26 9.98 3.75
N HIS A 206 -1.14 10.34 4.39
CA HIS A 206 -0.47 11.63 4.17
C HIS A 206 0.08 11.76 2.74
N PHE A 207 0.80 10.74 2.26
CA PHE A 207 1.41 10.73 0.94
C PHE A 207 0.40 10.53 -0.20
N ALA A 208 -0.75 9.90 0.07
CA ALA A 208 -1.82 9.71 -0.91
C ALA A 208 -2.27 11.03 -1.56
N TRP A 209 -2.38 12.09 -0.76
CA TRP A 209 -2.72 13.43 -1.27
C TRP A 209 -1.66 13.98 -2.22
N LYS A 210 -0.36 13.77 -1.92
CA LYS A 210 0.75 14.21 -2.79
C LYS A 210 0.76 13.44 -4.11
N GLY A 211 0.56 12.12 -4.05
CA GLY A 211 0.47 11.27 -5.25
C GLY A 211 -0.74 11.61 -6.13
N ALA A 212 -1.92 11.79 -5.54
CA ALA A 212 -3.12 12.21 -6.26
C ALA A 212 -2.93 13.59 -6.93
N LYS A 213 -2.36 14.56 -6.21
CA LYS A 213 -2.03 15.88 -6.76
C LYS A 213 -1.06 15.83 -7.92
N HIS A 214 -0.11 14.89 -7.92
CA HIS A 214 0.83 14.72 -9.01
C HIS A 214 0.16 14.28 -10.32
N VAL A 215 -0.83 13.38 -10.25
CA VAL A 215 -1.49 12.83 -11.46
C VAL A 215 -2.75 13.56 -11.88
N LEU A 216 -3.33 14.34 -10.97
CA LEU A 216 -4.57 15.08 -11.15
C LEU A 216 -4.44 16.54 -10.64
N PRO A 217 -3.41 17.30 -11.05
CA PRO A 217 -3.12 18.63 -10.50
C PRO A 217 -4.25 19.64 -10.69
N GLU A 218 -5.07 19.48 -11.73
CA GLU A 218 -6.23 20.34 -12.03
C GLU A 218 -7.32 20.27 -10.96
N TYR A 219 -7.33 19.23 -10.13
CA TYR A 219 -8.28 19.06 -9.03
C TYR A 219 -7.81 19.74 -7.73
N PHE A 220 -6.58 20.29 -7.69
CA PHE A 220 -5.94 20.87 -6.51
C PHE A 220 -5.64 22.37 -6.69
N MET A 221 -6.59 23.13 -7.22
CA MET A 221 -6.44 24.58 -7.46
C MET A 221 -6.21 25.39 -6.16
N VAL A 222 -6.67 24.86 -5.03
CA VAL A 222 -6.36 25.36 -3.68
C VAL A 222 -5.68 24.22 -2.92
N ASP A 223 -4.62 24.50 -2.17
CA ASP A 223 -3.92 23.47 -1.39
C ASP A 223 -4.67 23.14 -0.10
N ASP A 224 -5.78 22.41 -0.23
CA ASP A 224 -6.60 21.90 0.88
C ASP A 224 -6.30 20.42 1.22
N SER A 225 -5.27 19.85 0.58
CA SER A 225 -4.76 18.50 0.80
C SER A 225 -4.64 18.17 2.28
N GLY A 226 -5.39 17.15 2.73
CA GLY A 226 -5.41 16.68 4.11
C GLY A 226 -6.16 17.56 5.12
N ILE A 227 -6.62 18.76 4.76
CA ILE A 227 -7.43 19.61 5.67
C ILE A 227 -8.77 18.94 5.95
N LEU A 228 -9.41 18.39 4.92
CA LEU A 228 -10.67 17.67 5.10
C LEU A 228 -10.49 16.44 6.02
N ASP A 229 -9.37 15.75 5.94
CA ASP A 229 -9.06 14.64 6.85
C ASP A 229 -8.86 15.12 8.29
N ALA A 230 -8.16 16.23 8.49
CA ALA A 230 -7.99 16.86 9.80
C ALA A 230 -9.35 17.27 10.40
N CYS A 231 -10.20 17.97 9.65
CA CYS A 231 -11.53 18.36 10.13
C CYS A 231 -12.41 17.15 10.45
N ASN A 232 -12.36 16.10 9.64
CA ASN A 232 -13.12 14.88 9.87
C ASN A 232 -12.65 14.13 11.11
N VAL A 233 -11.34 14.04 11.33
CA VAL A 233 -10.82 13.31 12.49
C VAL A 233 -11.00 14.09 13.78
N MET A 234 -10.90 15.43 13.77
CA MET A 234 -11.18 16.25 14.94
C MET A 234 -12.57 15.98 15.53
N LYS A 235 -13.60 15.82 14.68
CA LYS A 235 -14.97 15.49 15.12
C LYS A 235 -15.10 14.10 15.76
N GLN A 236 -14.24 13.15 15.40
CA GLN A 236 -14.23 11.83 16.05
C GLN A 236 -13.36 11.83 17.30
N ASP A 237 -12.25 12.58 17.25
CA ASP A 237 -11.24 12.64 18.30
C ASP A 237 -11.65 13.53 19.49
N GLU A 238 -12.68 14.37 19.34
CA GLU A 238 -13.31 15.09 20.46
C GLU A 238 -14.14 14.19 21.37
N SER A 239 -14.46 12.96 20.94
CA SER A 239 -15.25 12.01 21.72
C SER A 239 -14.49 11.49 22.93
N ILE A 240 -15.17 11.32 24.06
CA ILE A 240 -14.63 10.63 25.26
C ILE A 240 -14.27 9.15 24.99
N HIS A 241 -14.81 8.59 23.89
CA HIS A 241 -14.51 7.23 23.43
C HIS A 241 -13.40 7.19 22.36
N THR A 242 -12.72 8.31 22.11
CA THR A 242 -11.54 8.34 21.24
C THR A 242 -10.41 7.48 21.82
N ARG A 243 -9.34 7.33 21.05
CA ARG A 243 -8.15 6.58 21.42
C ARG A 243 -6.87 7.29 20.97
N PRO A 244 -5.74 7.08 21.65
CA PRO A 244 -4.45 7.54 21.15
C PRO A 244 -4.09 6.85 19.83
N VAL A 245 -3.22 7.50 19.05
CA VAL A 245 -2.72 6.95 17.77
C VAL A 245 -1.93 5.66 18.00
N ILE A 246 -1.11 5.64 19.06
CA ILE A 246 -0.43 4.45 19.57
C ILE A 246 -1.24 3.91 20.73
N ARG A 247 -1.73 2.68 20.61
CA ARG A 247 -2.51 2.02 21.67
C ARG A 247 -2.10 0.57 21.82
N THR A 248 -2.21 0.04 23.03
CA THR A 248 -1.99 -1.39 23.25
C THR A 248 -2.97 -2.22 22.42
N VAL A 249 -2.43 -3.18 21.67
CA VAL A 249 -3.19 -4.20 20.92
C VAL A 249 -2.79 -5.55 21.48
N THR A 250 -3.66 -6.14 22.30
CA THR A 250 -3.45 -7.49 22.86
C THR A 250 -4.10 -8.56 21.99
N GLU A 251 -5.30 -8.27 21.49
CA GLU A 251 -6.02 -9.09 20.52
C GLU A 251 -6.02 -8.36 19.18
N VAL A 252 -5.53 -9.04 18.14
CA VAL A 252 -5.42 -8.46 16.79
C VAL A 252 -6.79 -8.57 16.11
N MET A 253 -7.68 -7.64 16.47
CA MET A 253 -8.98 -7.46 15.84
C MET A 253 -8.91 -6.32 14.81
N TYR A 254 -9.64 -6.44 13.69
CA TYR A 254 -9.61 -5.45 12.62
C TYR A 254 -9.85 -4.02 13.11
N SER A 255 -10.84 -3.81 13.99
CA SER A 255 -11.17 -2.51 14.55
C SER A 255 -10.14 -1.95 15.54
N ASP A 256 -9.26 -2.80 16.09
CA ASP A 256 -8.18 -2.35 16.98
C ASP A 256 -6.96 -1.91 16.18
N VAL A 257 -6.72 -2.55 15.04
CA VAL A 257 -5.64 -2.21 14.10
C VAL A 257 -6.00 -0.99 13.25
N TYR A 258 -7.21 -0.97 12.69
CA TYR A 258 -7.62 0.02 11.69
C TYR A 258 -8.73 0.94 12.23
N SER A 259 -8.55 2.26 12.08
CA SER A 259 -9.57 3.27 12.43
C SER A 259 -9.25 4.63 11.87
N ILE A 260 -10.23 5.54 11.85
CA ILE A 260 -9.99 6.93 11.46
C ILE A 260 -8.82 7.59 12.20
N ILE A 261 -8.59 7.22 13.47
CA ILE A 261 -7.53 7.79 14.29
C ILE A 261 -6.16 7.41 13.72
N VAL A 262 -5.96 6.13 13.45
CA VAL A 262 -4.72 5.59 12.86
C VAL A 262 -4.41 6.24 11.52
N TYR A 263 -5.42 6.37 10.64
CA TYR A 263 -5.25 6.92 9.29
C TYR A 263 -5.17 8.45 9.32
N LYS A 264 -6.27 9.11 9.72
CA LYS A 264 -6.45 10.56 9.52
C LYS A 264 -5.77 11.40 10.59
N LYS A 265 -5.76 10.96 11.86
CA LYS A 265 -5.00 11.68 12.91
C LYS A 265 -3.51 11.48 12.68
N GLY A 266 -3.07 10.25 12.36
CA GLY A 266 -1.70 9.97 11.92
C GLY A 266 -1.24 10.90 10.78
N ALA A 267 -2.01 10.96 9.68
CA ALA A 267 -1.70 11.84 8.56
C ALA A 267 -1.72 13.34 8.92
N SER A 268 -2.63 13.76 9.80
CA SER A 268 -2.72 15.16 10.27
C SER A 268 -1.52 15.55 11.12
N LEU A 269 -1.03 14.65 11.97
CA LEU A 269 0.19 14.85 12.75
C LEU A 269 1.42 14.94 11.85
N LEU A 270 1.54 14.07 10.84
CA LEU A 270 2.62 14.13 9.85
C LEU A 270 2.57 15.45 9.05
N ARG A 271 1.38 15.88 8.64
CA ARG A 271 1.19 17.18 7.98
C ARG A 271 1.61 18.34 8.87
N MET A 272 1.25 18.31 10.16
CA MET A 272 1.66 19.34 11.11
C MET A 272 3.19 19.36 11.26
N LEU A 273 3.80 18.18 11.39
CA LEU A 273 5.25 18.03 11.49
C LEU A 273 5.97 18.56 10.25
N GLU A 274 5.55 18.14 9.05
CA GLU A 274 6.10 18.62 7.78
C GLU A 274 6.07 20.15 7.69
N LYS A 275 4.97 20.78 8.11
CA LYS A 275 4.86 22.25 8.11
C LYS A 275 5.71 22.91 9.19
N TYR A 276 5.91 22.25 10.33
CA TYR A 276 6.74 22.77 11.43
C TYR A 276 8.24 22.71 11.08
N ILE A 277 8.72 21.60 10.52
CA ILE A 277 10.15 21.38 10.27
C ILE A 277 10.59 21.70 8.84
N THR A 278 9.65 22.10 7.97
CA THR A 278 9.76 22.24 6.51
C THR A 278 9.74 20.91 5.75
N GLU A 279 9.19 20.95 4.53
CA GLU A 279 9.10 19.79 3.63
C GLU A 279 10.47 19.20 3.31
N GLU A 280 11.49 20.05 3.09
CA GLU A 280 12.85 19.59 2.78
C GLU A 280 13.45 18.73 3.92
N ASN A 281 13.38 19.21 5.16
CA ASN A 281 13.92 18.47 6.30
C ASN A 281 13.06 17.24 6.63
N PHE A 282 11.74 17.35 6.50
CA PHE A 282 10.84 16.20 6.65
C PHE A 282 11.22 15.07 5.69
N ILE A 283 11.38 15.37 4.40
CA ILE A 283 11.74 14.36 3.41
C ILE A 283 13.15 13.80 3.63
N LYS A 284 14.13 14.60 4.05
CA LYS A 284 15.45 14.07 4.44
C LYS A 284 15.36 13.07 5.60
N GLY A 285 14.59 13.41 6.65
CA GLY A 285 14.35 12.54 7.78
C GLY A 285 13.64 11.24 7.38
N ILE A 286 12.59 11.34 6.56
CA ILE A 286 11.84 10.18 6.05
C ILE A 286 12.71 9.30 5.15
N SER A 287 13.49 9.89 4.24
CA SER A 287 14.41 9.15 3.37
C SER A 287 15.44 8.36 4.18
N LYS A 288 15.98 8.99 5.24
CA LYS A 288 16.91 8.34 6.17
C LYS A 288 16.24 7.21 6.95
N TYR A 289 15.04 7.43 7.48
CA TYR A 289 14.23 6.40 8.15
C TYR A 289 13.99 5.19 7.25
N LEU A 290 13.51 5.41 6.02
CA LEU A 290 13.27 4.35 5.06
C LEU A 290 14.55 3.58 4.70
N THR A 291 15.66 4.30 4.48
CA THR A 291 16.94 3.68 4.12
C THR A 291 17.54 2.86 5.28
N LYS A 292 17.50 3.39 6.50
CA LYS A 292 18.10 2.77 7.69
C LYS A 292 17.33 1.53 8.16
N HIS A 293 15.99 1.55 8.04
CA HIS A 293 15.11 0.49 8.52
C HIS A 293 14.57 -0.41 7.40
N ALA A 294 15.09 -0.27 6.18
CA ALA A 294 14.69 -1.05 5.01
C ALA A 294 14.70 -2.56 5.29
N TYR A 295 13.64 -3.25 4.86
CA TYR A 295 13.40 -4.69 5.06
C TYR A 295 13.28 -5.12 6.53
N GLY A 296 13.21 -4.17 7.46
CA GLY A 296 13.05 -4.41 8.88
C GLY A 296 11.72 -3.89 9.41
N ASN A 297 11.67 -3.80 10.74
CA ASN A 297 10.55 -3.25 11.47
C ASN A 297 10.95 -2.00 12.25
N ALA A 298 9.98 -1.17 12.61
CA ALA A 298 10.20 0.05 13.35
C ALA A 298 9.10 0.34 14.37
N GLU A 299 9.51 1.01 15.45
CA GLU A 299 8.64 1.67 16.42
C GLU A 299 8.64 3.18 16.18
N THR A 300 7.67 3.89 16.77
CA THR A 300 7.55 5.34 16.61
C THR A 300 8.81 6.09 17.03
N GLU A 301 9.51 5.62 18.05
CA GLU A 301 10.78 6.15 18.53
C GLU A 301 11.82 6.25 17.42
N TYR A 302 11.86 5.27 16.52
CA TYR A 302 12.87 5.22 15.46
C TYR A 302 12.63 6.34 14.44
N LEU A 303 11.36 6.59 14.09
CA LEU A 303 10.99 7.73 13.26
C LEU A 303 11.45 9.06 13.88
N TRP A 304 11.23 9.25 15.18
CA TRP A 304 11.64 10.50 15.85
C TRP A 304 13.15 10.68 15.90
N LEU A 305 13.90 9.60 16.13
CA LEU A 305 15.36 9.65 16.11
C LEU A 305 15.88 10.14 14.75
N GLU A 306 15.33 9.62 13.65
CA GLU A 306 15.79 10.04 12.32
C GLU A 306 15.34 11.46 11.94
N ILE A 307 14.17 11.91 12.39
CA ILE A 307 13.68 13.27 12.12
C ILE A 307 14.44 14.31 12.95
N ASN A 308 14.75 14.02 14.21
CA ASN A 308 15.44 14.95 15.13
C ASN A 308 16.81 15.42 14.63
N GLU A 309 17.48 14.65 13.76
CA GLU A 309 18.75 15.08 13.16
C GLU A 309 18.61 16.24 12.17
N PHE A 310 17.38 16.54 11.72
CA PHE A 310 17.09 17.58 10.74
C PHE A 310 16.29 18.75 11.35
N THR A 311 16.22 18.85 12.68
CA THR A 311 15.51 19.92 13.39
C THR A 311 16.45 20.67 14.35
N ILE A 312 16.19 21.97 14.56
CA ILE A 312 16.99 22.80 15.49
C ILE A 312 16.52 22.58 16.94
N GLU A 313 15.22 22.35 17.15
CA GLU A 313 14.62 21.95 18.42
C GLU A 313 14.23 20.46 18.32
N GLN A 314 14.42 19.69 19.40
CA GLN A 314 14.05 18.27 19.41
C GLN A 314 12.52 18.14 19.24
N VAL A 315 12.08 17.38 18.24
CA VAL A 315 10.65 17.04 18.02
C VAL A 315 10.11 16.19 19.16
N ARG A 316 10.99 15.45 19.84
CA ARG A 316 10.72 14.74 21.10
C ARG A 316 11.97 14.84 21.99
N SER A 317 11.83 15.41 23.19
CA SER A 317 12.84 15.32 24.25
C SER A 317 12.74 13.98 24.98
N GLU A 318 13.85 13.52 25.57
CA GLU A 318 13.90 12.37 26.49
C GLU A 318 12.78 12.39 27.54
#